data_AF-A0A182EVV5-F1
#
_entry.id   AF-A0A182EVV5-F1
#
_cell.length_a   1.000
_cell.length_b   1.000
_cell.length_c   1.000
_cell.angle_alpha   90.00
_cell.angle_beta   90.00
_cell.angle_gamma   90.00
#
_symmetry.space_group_name_H-M   'P 1'
#
loop_
_entity.id
_entity.type
_entity.pdbx_description
1 polymer ?
#
loop_
_entity_poly.entity_id
_entity_poly.type
_entity_poly.pdbx_seq_one_letter_code
_entity_poly.pdbx_strand_id
1 'polypeptide(L)'
;MSHFDLKKLMSHDGFQRENVPSGKHWIEETLVKNGFRMEIAYRITCASNHYGPQCRTLCQPIDHFQCTSNGSLVCSAGWEGPRCENGSFHINDLYVS
;
A
#
# COMPACT_ATOMS: atom_id res chain seq x y z
N MET A 1 37.18 2.46 -19.83
CA MET A 1 36.06 2.47 -18.87
C MET A 1 35.35 3.81 -18.99
N SER A 2 34.09 3.86 -19.44
CA SER A 2 33.41 5.15 -19.65
C SER A 2 32.75 5.62 -18.35
N HIS A 3 33.07 6.84 -17.94
CA HIS A 3 32.41 7.53 -16.82
C HIS A 3 30.88 7.69 -17.03
N PHE A 4 30.42 7.65 -18.28
CA PHE A 4 29.01 7.70 -18.66
C PHE A 4 28.23 6.46 -18.23
N ASP A 5 28.82 5.27 -18.31
CA ASP A 5 28.14 4.02 -17.94
C ASP A 5 27.82 3.96 -16.45
N LEU A 6 28.75 4.44 -15.62
CA LEU A 6 28.57 4.48 -14.17
C LEU A 6 27.49 5.48 -13.77
N LYS A 7 27.48 6.67 -14.39
CA LYS A 7 26.44 7.68 -14.18
C LYS A 7 25.05 7.16 -14.57
N LYS A 8 24.94 6.50 -15.72
CA LYS A 8 23.68 5.89 -16.18
C LYS A 8 23.19 4.83 -15.19
N LEU A 9 24.09 3.95 -14.75
CA LEU A 9 23.75 2.91 -13.79
C LEU A 9 23.19 3.52 -12.50
N MET A 10 23.88 4.53 -11.94
CA MET A 10 23.44 5.14 -10.70
C MET A 10 22.15 5.94 -10.90
N SER A 11 22.07 6.86 -11.86
CA SER A 11 20.94 7.80 -11.93
C SER A 11 19.69 7.22 -12.56
N HIS A 12 19.83 6.36 -13.58
CA HIS A 12 18.70 5.84 -14.34
C HIS A 12 18.36 4.44 -13.84
N ASP A 13 19.26 3.48 -14.04
CA ASP A 13 18.97 2.08 -13.76
C ASP A 13 18.75 1.82 -12.25
N GLY A 14 19.40 2.60 -11.39
CA GLY A 14 19.27 2.52 -9.93
C GLY A 14 18.10 3.28 -9.31
N PHE A 15 17.65 4.38 -9.91
CA PHE A 15 16.69 5.29 -9.25
C PHE A 15 15.48 5.71 -10.11
N GLN A 16 15.57 5.69 -11.45
CA GLN A 16 14.43 5.98 -12.31
C GLN A 16 13.68 4.68 -12.60
N ARG A 17 12.71 4.38 -11.72
CA ARG A 17 11.83 3.23 -11.86
C ARG A 17 10.40 3.66 -12.13
N GLU A 18 9.76 2.95 -13.03
CA GLU A 18 8.36 3.16 -13.39
C GLU A 18 7.52 1.96 -12.97
N ASN A 19 6.23 2.20 -12.71
CA ASN A 19 5.22 1.16 -12.45
C ASN A 19 5.53 0.20 -11.28
N VAL A 20 6.36 0.62 -10.31
CA VAL A 20 6.59 -0.15 -9.08
C VAL A 20 5.35 -0.04 -8.18
N PRO A 21 4.65 -1.15 -7.86
CA PRO A 21 3.50 -1.11 -6.99
C PRO A 21 3.90 -0.88 -5.53
N SER A 22 2.99 -0.35 -4.74
CA SER A 22 3.14 -0.30 -3.29
C SER A 22 3.22 -1.71 -2.70
N GLY A 23 3.99 -1.86 -1.62
CA GLY A 23 4.24 -3.16 -1.01
C GLY A 23 4.90 -3.07 0.35
N LYS A 24 4.63 -4.07 1.20
CA LYS A 24 5.26 -4.18 2.53
C LYS A 24 6.67 -4.72 2.46
N HIS A 25 6.93 -5.59 1.48
CA HIS A 25 8.21 -6.27 1.29
C HIS A 25 9.19 -5.38 0.54
N TRP A 26 10.48 -5.52 0.88
CA TRP A 26 11.56 -4.89 0.16
C TRP A 26 11.80 -5.61 -1.16
N ILE A 27 12.05 -4.85 -2.21
CA ILE A 27 12.55 -5.34 -3.50
C ILE A 27 14.06 -5.16 -3.47
N GLU A 28 14.78 -6.28 -3.56
CA GLU A 28 16.24 -6.32 -3.54
C GLU A 28 16.77 -6.57 -4.95
N GLU A 29 17.72 -5.75 -5.40
CA GLU A 29 18.31 -5.84 -6.72
C GLU A 29 19.83 -5.69 -6.65
N THR A 30 20.54 -6.39 -7.54
CA THR A 30 21.98 -6.22 -7.75
C THR A 30 22.22 -5.70 -9.17
N LEU A 31 22.75 -4.48 -9.26
CA LEU A 31 23.10 -3.82 -10.51
C LEU A 31 24.57 -4.04 -10.82
N VAL A 32 24.88 -4.57 -12.00
CA VAL A 32 26.26 -4.84 -12.43
C VAL A 32 26.53 -4.19 -13.78
N LYS A 33 27.60 -3.38 -13.86
CA LYS A 33 28.06 -2.74 -15.11
C LYS A 33 29.56 -2.54 -15.08
N ASN A 34 30.28 -3.01 -16.11
CA ASN A 34 31.72 -2.77 -16.29
C ASN A 34 32.58 -3.06 -15.02
N GLY A 35 32.27 -4.14 -14.29
CA GLY A 35 32.99 -4.53 -13.07
C GLY A 35 32.54 -3.81 -11.79
N PHE A 36 31.65 -2.82 -11.90
CA PHE A 36 31.00 -2.21 -10.74
C PHE A 36 29.75 -3.01 -10.36
N ARG A 37 29.58 -3.22 -9.03
CA ARG A 37 28.43 -3.89 -8.43
C ARG A 37 27.79 -2.97 -7.40
N MET A 38 26.48 -2.83 -7.46
CA MET A 38 25.68 -2.10 -6.49
C MET A 38 24.51 -2.95 -6.06
N GLU A 39 24.26 -3.01 -4.76
CA GLU A 39 23.12 -3.69 -4.17
C GLU A 39 22.18 -2.65 -3.59
N ILE A 40 20.91 -2.76 -3.93
CA ILE A 40 19.88 -1.81 -3.53
C ILE A 40 18.66 -2.55 -3.05
N ALA A 41 18.03 -1.99 -2.02
CA ALA A 41 16.74 -2.41 -1.52
C ALA A 41 15.82 -1.19 -1.50
N TYR A 42 14.64 -1.32 -2.10
CA TYR A 42 13.64 -0.25 -2.12
C TYR A 42 12.24 -0.82 -1.94
N ARG A 43 11.32 0.01 -1.45
CA ARG A 43 9.88 -0.29 -1.41
C ARG A 43 9.08 0.99 -1.53
N ILE A 44 7.89 0.87 -2.09
CA ILE A 44 6.92 1.96 -2.15
C ILE A 44 5.87 1.71 -1.05
N THR A 45 5.72 2.65 -0.13
CA THR A 45 4.71 2.60 0.93
C THR A 45 3.71 3.72 0.74
N CYS A 46 2.43 3.41 0.92
CA CYS A 46 1.39 4.42 0.88
C CYS A 46 1.41 5.31 2.12
N ALA A 47 0.97 6.55 1.95
CA ALA A 47 0.64 7.43 3.07
C ALA A 47 -0.53 6.84 3.89
N SER A 48 -0.71 7.36 5.11
CA SER A 48 -1.83 6.96 5.96
C SER A 48 -3.17 7.06 5.23
N ASN A 49 -4.06 6.10 5.45
CA ASN A 49 -5.39 6.00 4.83
C ASN A 49 -5.39 5.84 3.30
N HIS A 50 -4.23 5.67 2.66
CA HIS A 50 -4.12 5.44 1.22
C HIS A 50 -3.71 3.99 0.95
N TYR A 51 -4.36 3.37 -0.03
CA TYR A 51 -4.25 1.95 -0.32
C TYR A 51 -4.17 1.66 -1.82
N GLY A 52 -3.95 0.39 -2.13
CA GLY A 52 -3.83 -0.12 -3.49
C GLY A 52 -2.43 0.07 -4.08
N PRO A 53 -2.18 -0.54 -5.25
CA PRO A 53 -0.84 -0.60 -5.85
C PRO A 53 -0.26 0.77 -6.19
N GLN A 54 -1.12 1.78 -6.41
CA GLN A 54 -0.71 3.16 -6.72
C GLN A 54 -0.99 4.14 -5.57
N CYS A 55 -1.42 3.67 -4.40
CA CYS A 55 -1.77 4.51 -3.25
C CYS A 55 -2.85 5.57 -3.56
N ARG A 56 -3.78 5.27 -4.48
CA ARG A 56 -4.85 6.19 -4.89
C ARG A 56 -6.19 5.93 -4.20
N THR A 57 -6.34 4.79 -3.53
CA THR A 57 -7.58 4.44 -2.84
C THR A 57 -7.56 5.04 -1.45
N LEU A 58 -8.39 6.07 -1.20
CA LEU A 58 -8.56 6.64 0.13
C LEU A 58 -9.59 5.83 0.94
N CYS A 59 -9.20 5.39 2.14
CA CYS A 59 -10.11 4.79 3.10
C CYS A 59 -9.64 5.18 4.51
N GLN A 60 -10.49 5.86 5.27
CA GLN A 60 -10.17 6.25 6.63
C GLN A 60 -11.13 5.52 7.57
N PRO A 61 -10.65 4.56 8.38
CA PRO A 61 -11.49 3.87 9.35
C PRO A 61 -12.18 4.85 10.30
N ILE A 62 -13.44 4.57 10.60
CA ILE A 62 -14.23 5.21 11.67
C ILE A 62 -14.94 4.11 12.46
N ASP A 63 -15.55 4.43 13.58
CA ASP A 63 -16.09 3.44 14.54
C ASP A 63 -16.96 2.33 13.92
N HIS A 64 -17.64 2.60 12.79
CA HIS A 64 -18.58 1.67 12.16
C HIS A 64 -18.00 0.87 10.99
N PHE A 65 -16.76 1.14 10.57
CA PHE A 65 -16.11 0.38 9.50
C PHE A 65 -14.59 0.36 9.57
N GLN A 66 -14.02 -0.71 9.01
CA GLN A 66 -12.59 -0.88 8.82
C GLN A 66 -12.23 -0.87 7.33
N CYS A 67 -10.96 -0.57 7.06
CA CYS A 67 -10.39 -0.61 5.71
C CYS A 67 -9.60 -1.91 5.54
N THR A 68 -9.91 -2.64 4.47
CA THR A 68 -9.13 -3.81 4.06
C THR A 68 -7.76 -3.39 3.48
N SER A 69 -6.90 -4.37 3.20
CA SER A 69 -5.55 -4.11 2.66
C SER A 69 -5.52 -3.41 1.29
N ASN A 70 -6.60 -3.49 0.50
CA ASN A 70 -6.75 -2.78 -0.77
C ASN A 70 -7.50 -1.44 -0.63
N GLY A 71 -7.92 -1.08 0.58
CA GLY A 71 -8.70 0.13 0.87
C GLY A 71 -10.20 -0.01 0.67
N SER A 72 -10.74 -1.21 0.47
CA SER A 72 -12.19 -1.43 0.48
C SER A 72 -12.74 -1.36 1.90
N LEU A 73 -13.93 -0.80 2.03
CA LEU A 73 -14.67 -0.65 3.28
C LEU A 73 -15.33 -1.97 3.70
N VAL A 74 -15.24 -2.29 4.99
CA VAL A 74 -15.89 -3.45 5.64
C VAL A 74 -16.60 -2.98 6.89
N CYS A 75 -17.90 -3.23 6.99
CA CYS A 75 -18.69 -2.81 8.14
C CYS A 75 -18.37 -3.60 9.40
N SER A 76 -18.38 -2.89 10.53
CA SER A 76 -18.38 -3.49 11.86
C SER A 76 -19.67 -4.28 12.09
N ALA A 77 -19.65 -5.21 13.04
CA ALA A 77 -20.84 -6.00 13.38
C ALA A 77 -22.04 -5.10 13.73
N GLY A 78 -23.22 -5.42 13.20
CA GLY A 78 -24.43 -4.63 13.38
C GLY A 78 -24.52 -3.38 12.51
N TRP A 79 -23.59 -3.16 11.57
CA TRP A 79 -23.64 -2.06 10.61
C TRP A 79 -23.72 -2.58 9.18
N GLU A 80 -24.51 -1.90 8.35
CA GLU A 80 -24.70 -2.20 6.94
C GLU A 80 -24.89 -0.92 6.10
N GLY A 81 -25.01 -1.10 4.78
CA GLY A 81 -25.09 -0.02 3.81
C GLY A 81 -23.74 0.28 3.14
N PRO A 82 -23.75 1.03 2.01
CA PRO A 82 -22.54 1.29 1.22
C PRO A 82 -21.40 2.00 1.98
N ARG A 83 -21.72 2.68 3.08
CA ARG A 83 -20.77 3.37 3.96
C ARG A 83 -20.91 2.95 5.43
N CYS A 84 -21.56 1.81 5.70
CA CYS A 84 -21.85 1.33 7.06
C CYS A 84 -22.62 2.37 7.89
N GLU A 85 -23.59 3.02 7.25
CA GLU A 85 -24.40 4.08 7.84
C GLU A 85 -25.66 3.57 8.56
N ASN A 86 -26.07 2.33 8.30
CA ASN A 86 -27.27 1.75 8.88
C ASN A 86 -26.90 0.80 10.01
N GLY A 87 -27.17 1.19 11.25
CA GLY A 87 -27.00 0.33 12.41
C GLY A 87 -28.25 -0.52 12.62
N SER A 88 -28.15 -1.84 12.44
CA SER A 88 -29.21 -2.81 12.75
C SER A 88 -29.11 -3.27 14.21
N PHE A 89 -29.04 -2.31 15.14
CA PHE A 89 -29.26 -2.57 16.56
C PHE A 89 -30.74 -2.92 16.75
N HIS A 90 -31.09 -4.20 16.66
CA HIS A 90 -32.40 -4.67 17.04
C HIS A 90 -32.56 -4.45 18.55
N ILE A 91 -33.50 -3.60 18.95
CA ILE A 91 -33.88 -3.29 20.34
C ILE A 91 -34.30 -4.56 21.15
N ASN A 92 -34.45 -5.71 20.48
CA ASN A 92 -34.92 -6.96 21.09
C ASN A 92 -33.84 -7.87 21.68
N ASP A 93 -32.54 -7.55 21.55
CA ASP A 93 -31.47 -8.32 22.22
C ASP A 93 -31.23 -7.90 23.69
N LEU A 94 -32.06 -6.99 24.24
CA LEU A 94 -32.03 -6.59 25.64
C LEU A 94 -32.81 -7.52 26.60
N TYR A 95 -33.29 -8.68 26.12
CA TYR A 95 -34.08 -9.63 26.93
C TYR A 95 -33.68 -11.10 26.75
N VAL A 96 -32.39 -11.39 26.53
CA VAL A 96 -31.85 -12.75 26.69
C VAL A 96 -30.61 -12.72 27.58
N SER A 97 -30.86 -12.71 28.88
CA SER A 97 -29.98 -13.22 29.94
C SER A 97 -30.83 -13.73 31.09
#